data_AF-A0A0N1GUC9-F1
#
_entry.id   AF-A0A0N1GUC9-F1
#
_cell.length_a   1.000
_cell.length_b   1.000
_cell.length_c   1.000
_cell.angle_alpha   90.00
_cell.angle_beta   90.00
_cell.angle_gamma   90.00
#
_symmetry.space_group_name_H-M   'P 1'
#
loop_
_entity.id
_entity.type
_entity.pdbx_description
1 polymer ?
#
loop_
_entity_poly.entity_id
_entity_poly.type
_entity_poly.pdbx_seq_one_letter_code
_entity_poly.pdbx_strand_id
1 'polypeptide(L)'
;MRSYRRIARVLEEGMFDLMFFDDRLAMPTIHGDSPADAVRYGARPVKLDLSTVLGAVAGATEHIGLGATYSTTCFQPFHVARTFATLDHLSGGRAAWNIVTSVNDAEAQNFGLEEHLEHDKRYDRAEEFVEVVSKLWDSWEDDAVVADRSAGVFADPDKVHEVAHRGEYFSVRGPLTVPRTPQGRPVIIQAGQSGRGRVFAARWADLIFTSDPSQEIARERYREQRELIAEAGRAADSARLLPMVYTIAGETEAIAREKERSCSTNSCIPWRRWPCSPRSPTTTSPATRSTTSSPTSCSTRCPGSAGWSRGYGDTWATAN
;
A
#
# COMPACT_ATOMS: atom_id res chain seq x y z
N MET A 1 16.82 -4.74 1.71
CA MET A 1 16.49 -5.82 0.74
C MET A 1 16.12 -7.15 1.39
N ARG A 2 16.99 -7.79 2.20
CA ARG A 2 16.70 -9.12 2.82
C ARG A 2 15.37 -9.19 3.59
N SER A 3 15.06 -8.18 4.40
CA SER A 3 13.82 -8.15 5.20
C SER A 3 12.56 -8.13 4.35
N TYR A 4 12.50 -7.29 3.31
CA TYR A 4 11.34 -7.22 2.40
C TYR A 4 11.11 -8.53 1.66
N ARG A 5 12.17 -9.15 1.13
CA ARG A 5 12.08 -10.47 0.48
C ARG A 5 11.57 -11.55 1.43
N ARG A 6 12.03 -11.54 2.69
CA ARG A 6 11.56 -12.50 3.69
C ARG A 6 10.07 -12.31 3.99
N ILE A 7 9.63 -11.07 4.19
CA ILE A 7 8.22 -10.80 4.48
C ILE A 7 7.35 -11.25 3.29
N ALA A 8 7.74 -10.90 2.07
CA ALA A 8 6.98 -11.27 0.88
C ALA A 8 6.83 -12.79 0.72
N ARG A 9 7.90 -13.57 0.97
CA ARG A 9 7.84 -15.04 0.96
C ARG A 9 6.94 -15.60 2.05
N VAL A 10 6.99 -15.07 3.26
CA VAL A 10 6.09 -15.51 4.34
C VAL A 10 4.63 -15.23 3.99
N LEU A 11 4.35 -14.07 3.38
CA LEU A 11 3.00 -13.75 2.91
C LEU A 11 2.56 -14.70 1.78
N GLU A 12 3.45 -14.99 0.83
CA GLU A 12 3.16 -15.91 -0.28
C GLU A 12 2.96 -17.36 0.17
N GLU A 13 3.83 -17.89 1.05
CA GLU A 13 3.66 -19.20 1.69
C GLU A 13 2.36 -19.25 2.52
N GLY A 14 1.95 -18.11 3.07
CA GLY A 14 0.68 -17.92 3.77
C GLY A 14 -0.53 -17.71 2.86
N MET A 15 -0.36 -17.83 1.53
CA MET A 15 -1.42 -17.67 0.52
C MET A 15 -2.09 -16.29 0.52
N PHE A 16 -1.37 -15.23 0.90
CA PHE A 16 -1.89 -13.86 0.77
C PHE A 16 -1.93 -13.44 -0.70
N ASP A 17 -3.03 -12.82 -1.12
CA ASP A 17 -3.22 -12.36 -2.50
C ASP A 17 -2.34 -11.17 -2.89
N LEU A 18 -2.08 -10.26 -1.94
CA LEU A 18 -1.45 -8.97 -2.22
C LEU A 18 -0.58 -8.51 -1.05
N MET A 19 0.68 -8.20 -1.35
CA MET A 19 1.53 -7.40 -0.46
C MET A 19 1.40 -5.93 -0.84
N PHE A 20 0.93 -5.11 0.10
CA PHE A 20 0.65 -3.69 -0.15
C PHE A 20 1.59 -2.77 0.64
N PHE A 21 2.10 -1.73 -0.02
CA PHE A 21 2.90 -0.68 0.60
C PHE A 21 2.22 0.69 0.46
N ASP A 22 1.90 1.31 1.61
CA ASP A 22 1.51 2.71 1.68
C ASP A 22 2.72 3.62 1.52
N ASP A 23 2.51 4.83 1.01
CA ASP A 23 3.57 5.83 0.89
C ASP A 23 3.17 7.20 1.40
N ARG A 24 4.19 7.98 1.77
CA ARG A 24 4.10 9.41 2.09
C ARG A 24 5.36 10.10 1.61
N LEU A 25 5.17 11.21 0.91
CA LEU A 25 6.26 11.94 0.24
C LEU A 25 6.76 13.13 1.08
N ALA A 26 6.40 13.18 2.35
CA ALA A 26 6.92 14.11 3.34
C ALA A 26 6.95 13.45 4.73
N MET A 27 7.91 13.87 5.54
CA MET A 27 7.92 13.50 6.96
C MET A 27 6.73 14.15 7.68
N PRO A 28 6.12 13.49 8.68
CA PRO A 28 5.07 14.11 9.46
C PRO A 28 5.60 15.30 10.26
N THR A 29 4.99 16.47 10.06
CA THR A 29 5.37 17.73 10.74
C THR A 29 4.22 18.38 11.51
N ILE A 30 2.97 17.92 11.33
CA ILE A 30 1.75 18.53 11.92
C ILE A 30 1.87 18.69 13.45
N HIS A 31 2.45 17.68 14.12
CA HIS A 31 2.66 17.75 15.56
C HIS A 31 3.97 18.49 15.85
N GLY A 32 3.89 19.61 16.57
CA GLY A 32 5.06 20.40 16.96
C GLY A 32 5.70 21.21 15.84
N ASP A 33 5.02 21.32 14.67
CA ASP A 33 5.50 22.04 13.48
C ASP A 33 6.93 21.67 13.06
N SER A 34 7.28 20.39 13.26
CA SER A 34 8.65 19.89 13.10
C SER A 34 8.66 18.37 12.91
N PRO A 35 9.58 17.82 12.10
CA PRO A 35 9.72 16.37 12.00
C PRO A 35 10.39 15.74 13.23
N ALA A 36 10.81 16.54 14.22
CA ALA A 36 11.60 16.09 15.37
C ALA A 36 10.95 14.91 16.11
N ASP A 37 9.65 15.00 16.40
CA ASP A 37 8.94 13.93 17.11
C ASP A 37 8.72 12.70 16.22
N ALA A 38 8.43 12.91 14.93
CA ALA A 38 8.32 11.79 13.99
C ALA A 38 9.63 11.00 13.90
N VAL A 39 10.77 11.69 13.89
CA VAL A 39 12.11 11.08 13.91
C VAL A 39 12.39 10.43 15.26
N ARG A 40 12.16 11.14 16.36
CA ARG A 40 12.45 10.68 17.74
C ARG A 40 11.70 9.41 18.09
N TYR A 41 10.42 9.33 17.73
CA TYR A 41 9.54 8.22 18.10
C TYR A 41 9.32 7.21 16.96
N GLY A 42 9.91 7.44 15.78
CA GLY A 42 9.73 6.55 14.64
C GLY A 42 8.30 6.55 14.09
N ALA A 43 7.56 7.66 14.23
CA ALA A 43 6.19 7.80 13.71
C ALA A 43 6.18 7.98 12.19
N ARG A 44 6.54 6.92 11.45
CA ARG A 44 6.65 6.88 9.98
C ARG A 44 7.60 7.93 9.36
N PRO A 45 8.80 8.20 9.92
CA PRO A 45 9.73 9.18 9.35
C PRO A 45 10.52 8.64 8.15
N VAL A 46 10.57 7.31 7.95
CA VAL A 46 11.34 6.66 6.90
C VAL A 46 10.39 6.00 5.90
N LYS A 47 10.45 6.46 4.66
CA LYS A 47 9.82 5.84 3.49
C LYS A 47 10.90 5.63 2.43
N LEU A 48 10.93 4.43 1.85
CA LEU A 48 11.83 4.09 0.74
C LEU A 48 11.04 4.18 -0.56
N ASP A 49 11.74 4.42 -1.66
CA ASP A 49 11.14 4.35 -2.99
C ASP A 49 10.56 2.95 -3.24
N LEU A 50 9.24 2.90 -3.45
CA LEU A 50 8.52 1.65 -3.59
C LEU A 50 8.83 0.92 -4.91
N SER A 51 9.28 1.61 -5.97
CA SER A 51 9.66 0.94 -7.23
C SER A 51 10.87 0.03 -7.01
N THR A 52 11.85 0.49 -6.23
CA THR A 52 13.05 -0.27 -5.90
C THR A 52 12.73 -1.42 -4.94
N VAL A 53 11.86 -1.16 -3.95
CA VAL A 53 11.43 -2.20 -3.00
C VAL A 53 10.66 -3.30 -3.73
N LEU A 54 9.68 -2.94 -4.56
CA LEU A 54 8.87 -3.91 -5.29
C LEU A 54 9.66 -4.66 -6.36
N GLY A 55 10.61 -4.03 -7.06
CA GLY A 55 11.50 -4.76 -7.97
C GLY A 55 12.33 -5.83 -7.24
N ALA A 56 12.76 -5.55 -6.00
CA ALA A 56 13.47 -6.51 -5.17
C ALA A 56 12.61 -7.68 -4.69
N VAL A 57 11.31 -7.42 -4.49
CA VAL A 57 10.30 -8.41 -4.05
C VAL A 57 9.83 -9.25 -5.24
N ALA A 58 9.59 -8.64 -6.40
CA ALA A 58 9.14 -9.32 -7.62
C ALA A 58 10.04 -10.49 -7.99
N GLY A 59 11.36 -10.31 -7.94
CA GLY A 59 12.32 -11.39 -8.22
C GLY A 59 12.53 -12.39 -7.07
N ALA A 60 11.78 -12.31 -5.98
CA ALA A 60 11.88 -13.21 -4.83
C ALA A 60 10.59 -14.00 -4.53
N THR A 61 9.54 -13.77 -5.32
CA THR A 61 8.19 -14.36 -5.19
C THR A 61 7.60 -14.66 -6.56
N GLU A 62 6.57 -15.53 -6.63
CA GLU A 62 6.02 -16.05 -7.89
C GLU A 62 4.54 -15.71 -8.13
N HIS A 63 3.74 -15.60 -7.07
CA HIS A 63 2.29 -15.51 -7.11
C HIS A 63 1.72 -14.26 -6.43
N ILE A 64 2.32 -13.80 -5.33
CA ILE A 64 1.76 -12.70 -4.54
C ILE A 64 1.71 -11.39 -5.34
N GLY A 65 0.57 -10.69 -5.31
CA GLY A 65 0.40 -9.36 -5.88
C GLY A 65 1.31 -8.33 -5.24
N LEU A 66 1.71 -7.32 -6.02
CA LEU A 66 2.68 -6.29 -5.63
C LEU A 66 2.06 -4.89 -5.70
N GLY A 67 1.54 -4.43 -4.57
CA GLY A 67 0.83 -3.15 -4.45
C GLY A 67 1.72 -2.02 -3.95
N ALA A 68 1.73 -0.89 -4.66
CA ALA A 68 2.38 0.34 -4.21
C ALA A 68 1.49 1.57 -4.35
N THR A 69 1.62 2.48 -3.40
CA THR A 69 1.00 3.80 -3.44
C THR A 69 1.84 4.76 -4.26
N TYR A 70 1.24 5.39 -5.27
CA TYR A 70 1.86 6.49 -6.03
C TYR A 70 0.86 7.64 -6.16
N SER A 71 1.33 8.85 -5.86
CA SER A 71 0.50 10.05 -5.88
C SER A 71 0.30 10.57 -7.30
N THR A 72 -0.94 10.86 -7.66
CA THR A 72 -1.23 11.57 -8.92
C THR A 72 -0.76 13.01 -8.84
N THR A 73 -0.65 13.60 -7.65
CA THR A 73 -0.24 15.00 -7.42
C THR A 73 1.26 15.20 -7.60
N CYS A 74 2.08 14.29 -7.06
CA CYS A 74 3.52 14.48 -6.99
C CYS A 74 4.28 13.92 -8.21
N PHE A 75 3.70 12.97 -8.93
CA PHE A 75 4.33 12.37 -10.11
C PHE A 75 3.72 12.87 -11.41
N GLN A 76 4.35 12.51 -12.52
CA GLN A 76 3.82 12.71 -13.87
C GLN A 76 3.19 11.41 -14.40
N PRO A 77 2.10 11.49 -15.19
CA PRO A 77 1.39 10.29 -15.64
C PRO A 77 2.27 9.36 -16.47
N PHE A 78 3.13 9.89 -17.33
CA PHE A 78 4.08 9.07 -18.10
C PHE A 78 5.03 8.26 -17.21
N HIS A 79 5.50 8.86 -16.11
CA HIS A 79 6.40 8.19 -15.17
C HIS A 79 5.69 7.04 -14.44
N VAL A 80 4.46 7.27 -13.96
CA VAL A 80 3.66 6.25 -13.27
C VAL A 80 3.28 5.12 -14.22
N ALA A 81 2.82 5.45 -15.44
CA ALA A 81 2.49 4.46 -16.46
C ALA A 81 3.68 3.54 -16.75
N ARG A 82 4.87 4.12 -16.98
CA ARG A 82 6.10 3.35 -17.23
C ARG A 82 6.49 2.49 -16.04
N THR A 83 6.40 3.02 -14.82
CA THR A 83 6.81 2.33 -13.60
C THR A 83 5.97 1.08 -13.35
N PHE A 84 4.64 1.22 -13.39
CA PHE A 84 3.76 0.08 -13.14
C PHE A 84 3.72 -0.90 -14.31
N ALA A 85 3.82 -0.45 -15.57
CA ALA A 85 3.95 -1.37 -16.70
C ALA A 85 5.26 -2.18 -16.63
N THR A 86 6.36 -1.54 -16.23
CA THR A 86 7.64 -2.22 -16.03
C THR A 86 7.53 -3.26 -14.91
N LEU A 87 6.97 -2.87 -13.77
CA LEU A 87 6.74 -3.81 -12.66
C LEU A 87 5.85 -4.98 -13.09
N ASP A 88 4.83 -4.72 -13.91
CA ASP A 88 3.91 -5.75 -14.37
C ASP A 88 4.61 -6.79 -15.23
N HIS A 89 5.39 -6.35 -16.22
CA HIS A 89 6.23 -7.25 -17.02
C HIS A 89 7.24 -8.03 -16.17
N LEU A 90 7.96 -7.34 -15.27
CA LEU A 90 8.98 -7.98 -14.43
C LEU A 90 8.41 -8.97 -13.41
N SER A 91 7.16 -8.76 -12.99
CA SER A 91 6.48 -9.63 -12.03
C SER A 91 5.64 -10.72 -12.68
N GLY A 92 5.44 -10.69 -14.00
CA GLY A 92 4.57 -11.64 -14.70
C GLY A 92 3.09 -11.34 -14.51
N GLY A 93 2.71 -10.07 -14.45
CA GLY A 93 1.32 -9.65 -14.33
C GLY A 93 0.81 -9.56 -12.89
N ARG A 94 1.63 -9.09 -11.94
CA ARG A 94 1.26 -8.99 -10.51
C ARG A 94 1.27 -7.57 -9.97
N ALA A 95 1.42 -6.55 -10.81
CA ALA A 95 1.53 -5.18 -10.34
C ALA A 95 0.15 -4.60 -9.96
N ALA A 96 0.12 -3.83 -8.87
CA ALA A 96 -1.05 -3.06 -8.46
C ALA A 96 -0.67 -1.64 -8.02
N TRP A 97 -1.41 -0.64 -8.50
CA TRP A 97 -1.22 0.77 -8.20
C TRP A 97 -2.34 1.28 -7.29
N ASN A 98 -1.99 1.71 -6.08
CA ASN A 98 -2.88 2.50 -5.24
C ASN A 98 -2.78 3.98 -5.56
N ILE A 99 -3.89 4.52 -6.04
CA ILE A 99 -4.03 5.93 -6.41
C ILE A 99 -4.29 6.74 -5.16
N VAL A 100 -3.46 7.75 -4.94
CA VAL A 100 -3.69 8.78 -3.92
C VAL A 100 -3.53 10.16 -4.51
N THR A 101 -4.27 11.13 -3.99
CA THR A 101 -4.20 12.55 -4.38
C THR A 101 -3.27 13.37 -3.47
N SER A 102 -2.45 12.70 -2.64
CA SER A 102 -1.73 13.30 -1.51
C SER A 102 -2.65 13.94 -0.47
N VAL A 103 -2.14 14.35 0.69
CA VAL A 103 -2.98 14.90 1.77
C VAL A 103 -2.43 16.15 2.46
N ASN A 104 -1.11 16.35 2.47
CA ASN A 104 -0.47 17.40 3.28
C ASN A 104 0.39 18.32 2.41
N ASP A 105 0.36 19.64 2.65
CA ASP A 105 1.14 20.63 1.88
C ASP A 105 2.65 20.39 1.95
N ALA A 106 3.15 19.78 3.02
CA ALA A 106 4.55 19.34 3.10
C ALA A 106 4.96 18.42 1.93
N GLU A 107 4.03 17.61 1.38
CA GLU A 107 4.27 16.84 0.17
C GLU A 107 4.34 17.74 -1.07
N ALA A 108 3.46 18.73 -1.20
CA ALA A 108 3.48 19.69 -2.32
C ALA A 108 4.82 20.46 -2.36
N GLN A 109 5.28 20.91 -1.18
CA GLN A 109 6.51 21.68 -0.99
C GLN A 109 7.77 20.94 -1.40
N ASN A 110 7.82 19.61 -1.21
CA ASN A 110 8.92 18.78 -1.69
C ASN A 110 8.96 18.62 -3.21
N PHE A 111 7.85 18.92 -3.90
CA PHE A 111 7.69 18.76 -5.35
C PHE A 111 7.56 20.11 -6.07
N GLY A 112 7.97 21.20 -5.41
CA GLY A 112 8.07 22.53 -6.00
C GLY A 112 6.74 23.29 -6.08
N LEU A 113 5.73 22.87 -5.33
CA LEU A 113 4.45 23.56 -5.18
C LEU A 113 4.36 24.18 -3.78
N GLU A 114 3.73 25.34 -3.63
CA GLU A 114 3.59 26.00 -2.33
C GLU A 114 2.54 25.30 -1.45
N GLU A 115 1.41 24.94 -2.06
CA GLU A 115 0.26 24.26 -1.44
C GLU A 115 -0.39 23.27 -2.42
N HIS A 116 -1.23 22.39 -1.90
CA HIS A 116 -2.06 21.53 -2.74
C HIS A 116 -3.21 22.29 -3.40
N LEU A 117 -3.67 21.78 -4.54
CA LEU A 117 -5.00 22.13 -5.04
C LEU A 117 -6.07 21.78 -3.99
N GLU A 118 -7.19 22.49 -4.04
CA GLU A 118 -8.36 22.15 -3.24
C GLU A 118 -8.78 20.68 -3.44
N HIS A 119 -9.39 20.08 -2.41
CA HIS A 119 -9.69 18.65 -2.37
C HIS A 119 -10.37 18.11 -3.64
N ASP A 120 -11.40 18.78 -4.14
CA ASP A 120 -12.14 18.29 -5.31
C ASP A 120 -11.36 18.49 -6.62
N LYS A 121 -10.66 19.63 -6.76
CA LYS A 121 -9.73 19.90 -7.88
C LYS A 121 -8.62 18.84 -7.97
N ARG A 122 -8.16 18.30 -6.84
CA ARG A 122 -7.20 17.19 -6.84
C ARG A 122 -7.78 15.92 -7.47
N TYR A 123 -9.06 15.64 -7.26
CA TYR A 123 -9.72 14.52 -7.90
C TYR A 123 -10.00 14.75 -9.39
N ASP A 124 -10.28 15.99 -9.80
CA ASP A 124 -10.42 16.31 -11.23
C ASP A 124 -9.10 16.13 -11.97
N ARG A 125 -8.00 16.62 -11.39
CA ARG A 125 -6.65 16.36 -11.89
C ARG A 125 -6.31 14.88 -11.87
N ALA A 126 -6.72 14.14 -10.84
CA ALA A 126 -6.49 12.69 -10.78
C ALA A 126 -7.28 11.92 -11.83
N GLU A 127 -8.49 12.36 -12.19
CA GLU A 127 -9.30 11.77 -13.26
C GLU A 127 -8.52 11.83 -14.58
N GLU A 128 -8.08 13.03 -14.97
CA GLU A 128 -7.28 13.21 -16.19
C GLU A 128 -5.96 12.42 -16.13
N PHE A 129 -5.32 12.35 -14.95
CA PHE A 129 -4.10 11.58 -14.76
C PHE A 129 -4.31 10.09 -15.09
N VAL A 130 -5.35 9.47 -14.53
CA VAL A 130 -5.62 8.04 -14.72
C VAL A 130 -6.05 7.76 -16.15
N GLU A 131 -6.80 8.66 -16.77
CA GLU A 131 -7.10 8.57 -18.21
C GLU A 131 -5.84 8.55 -19.06
N VAL A 132 -4.89 9.45 -18.80
CA VAL A 132 -3.61 9.50 -19.52
C VAL A 132 -2.80 8.23 -19.29
N VAL A 133 -2.71 7.75 -18.05
CA VAL A 133 -2.02 6.49 -17.73
C VAL A 133 -2.66 5.30 -18.46
N SER A 134 -3.99 5.22 -18.48
CA SER A 134 -4.72 4.16 -19.18
C SER A 134 -4.44 4.21 -20.69
N LYS A 135 -4.54 5.39 -21.31
CA LYS A 135 -4.19 5.60 -22.73
C LYS A 135 -2.74 5.20 -23.03
N LEU A 136 -1.80 5.45 -22.11
CA LEU A 136 -0.40 5.03 -22.27
C LEU A 136 -0.23 3.52 -22.20
N TRP A 137 -0.90 2.82 -21.29
CA TRP A 137 -0.88 1.35 -21.27
C TRP A 137 -1.52 0.74 -22.52
N ASP A 138 -2.49 1.43 -23.12
CA ASP A 138 -3.14 1.05 -24.37
C ASP A 138 -2.41 1.52 -25.64
N SER A 139 -1.27 2.21 -25.52
CA SER A 139 -0.53 2.73 -26.69
C SER A 139 0.13 1.65 -27.55
N TRP A 140 0.17 0.41 -27.07
CA TRP A 140 0.56 -0.78 -27.81
C TRP A 140 -0.63 -1.74 -27.83
N GLU A 141 -0.99 -2.25 -29.00
CA GLU A 141 -1.98 -3.34 -29.10
C GLU A 141 -1.40 -4.65 -28.55
N ASP A 142 -2.28 -5.60 -28.21
CA ASP A 142 -1.93 -6.83 -27.49
C ASP A 142 -0.88 -7.70 -28.23
N ASP A 143 -0.89 -7.68 -29.56
CA ASP A 143 0.02 -8.47 -30.41
C ASP A 143 1.00 -7.59 -31.23
N ALA A 144 1.25 -6.37 -30.74
CA ALA A 144 2.19 -5.44 -31.39
C ALA A 144 3.63 -5.98 -31.40
N VAL A 145 4.07 -6.72 -30.37
CA VAL A 145 5.42 -7.32 -30.34
C VAL A 145 5.37 -8.71 -31.00
N VAL A 146 6.00 -8.83 -32.16
CA VAL A 146 6.04 -10.05 -32.98
C VAL A 146 7.26 -10.92 -32.67
N ALA A 147 8.42 -10.28 -32.47
CA ALA A 147 9.73 -10.91 -32.22
C ALA A 147 10.13 -11.99 -33.24
N ASP A 148 9.85 -11.77 -34.54
CA ASP A 148 10.27 -12.66 -35.62
C ASP A 148 11.74 -12.43 -36.01
N ARG A 149 12.60 -13.30 -35.49
CA ARG A 149 14.04 -13.29 -35.78
C ARG A 149 14.37 -13.59 -37.25
N SER A 150 13.57 -14.38 -37.94
CA SER A 150 13.83 -14.79 -39.32
C SER A 150 13.50 -13.67 -40.31
N ALA A 151 12.41 -12.93 -40.06
CA ALA A 151 12.03 -11.75 -40.82
C ALA A 151 12.75 -10.47 -40.38
N GLY A 152 13.41 -10.49 -39.21
CA GLY A 152 14.07 -9.32 -38.63
C GLY A 152 13.09 -8.27 -38.08
N VAL A 153 11.87 -8.70 -37.73
CA VAL A 153 10.78 -7.83 -37.27
C VAL A 153 10.58 -8.00 -35.78
N PHE A 154 10.84 -6.93 -35.02
CA PHE A 154 10.60 -6.94 -33.56
C PHE A 154 9.13 -6.70 -33.22
N ALA A 155 8.52 -5.68 -33.83
CA ALA A 155 7.14 -5.27 -33.57
C ALA A 155 6.49 -4.72 -34.84
N ASP A 156 5.17 -4.79 -34.89
CA ASP A 156 4.34 -4.17 -35.93
C ASP A 156 4.16 -2.67 -35.63
N PRO A 157 4.70 -1.77 -36.48
CA PRO A 157 4.60 -0.33 -36.24
C PRO A 157 3.18 0.21 -36.35
N ASP A 158 2.29 -0.46 -37.10
CA ASP A 158 0.90 -0.03 -37.26
C ASP A 158 0.05 -0.29 -36.01
N LYS A 159 0.62 -1.00 -35.02
CA LYS A 159 -0.01 -1.36 -33.74
C LYS A 159 0.54 -0.58 -32.54
N VAL A 160 1.33 0.46 -32.81
CA VAL A 160 1.91 1.33 -31.77
C VAL A 160 1.49 2.78 -32.05
N HIS A 161 0.70 3.33 -31.14
CA HIS A 161 -0.04 4.56 -31.37
C HIS A 161 0.39 5.68 -30.43
N GLU A 162 0.60 6.88 -30.98
CA GLU A 162 0.75 8.06 -30.13
C GLU A 162 -0.53 8.32 -29.33
N VAL A 163 -0.38 8.69 -28.05
CA VAL A 163 -1.52 9.04 -27.20
C VAL A 163 -2.05 10.44 -27.52
N ALA A 164 -1.15 11.36 -27.89
CA ALA A 164 -1.44 12.74 -28.29
C ALA A 164 -2.46 13.48 -27.38
N HIS A 165 -2.41 13.22 -26.07
CA HIS A 165 -3.35 13.78 -25.10
C HIS A 165 -3.05 15.26 -24.83
N ARG A 166 -4.11 16.08 -24.85
CA ARG A 166 -4.09 17.50 -24.44
C ARG A 166 -5.34 17.77 -23.61
N GLY A 167 -5.19 17.81 -22.29
CA GLY A 167 -6.26 18.10 -21.34
C GLY A 167 -6.05 19.43 -20.61
N GLU A 168 -6.79 19.62 -19.52
CA GLU A 168 -6.68 20.80 -18.66
C GLU A 168 -5.37 20.76 -17.86
N TYR A 169 -4.98 19.58 -17.39
CA TYR A 169 -3.86 19.41 -16.47
C TYR A 169 -2.59 18.86 -17.13
N PHE A 170 -2.72 18.09 -18.22
CA PHE A 170 -1.62 17.35 -18.82
C PHE A 170 -1.60 17.45 -20.35
N SER A 171 -0.39 17.47 -20.89
CA SER A 171 -0.12 17.33 -22.32
C SER A 171 0.92 16.23 -22.52
N VAL A 172 0.52 15.08 -23.07
CA VAL A 172 1.35 13.88 -23.18
C VAL A 172 1.30 13.30 -24.59
N ARG A 173 2.46 13.23 -25.25
CA ARG A 173 2.58 12.73 -26.63
C ARG A 173 2.42 11.21 -26.74
N GLY A 174 3.08 10.45 -25.88
CA GLY A 174 3.22 9.00 -26.08
C GLY A 174 4.06 8.64 -27.32
N PRO A 175 4.06 7.37 -27.77
CA PRO A 175 3.54 6.18 -27.07
C PRO A 175 4.32 5.90 -25.76
N LEU A 176 3.85 4.93 -24.98
CA LEU A 176 4.63 4.43 -23.84
C LEU A 176 5.84 3.64 -24.35
N THR A 177 6.97 3.71 -23.64
CA THR A 177 8.18 2.95 -24.00
C THR A 177 8.15 1.48 -23.56
N VAL A 178 7.07 1.05 -22.92
CA VAL A 178 6.87 -0.31 -22.41
C VAL A 178 5.67 -0.89 -23.15
N PRO A 179 5.79 -2.10 -23.76
CA PRO A 179 4.68 -2.75 -24.44
C PRO A 179 3.49 -3.04 -23.52
N ARG A 180 2.36 -3.42 -24.12
CA ARG A 180 1.16 -3.88 -23.44
C ARG A 180 1.50 -4.80 -22.26
N THR A 181 0.92 -4.51 -21.11
CA THR A 181 1.23 -5.25 -19.87
C THR A 181 0.56 -6.62 -19.86
N PRO A 182 1.11 -7.66 -19.20
CA PRO A 182 0.50 -8.98 -19.13
C PRO A 182 -0.95 -9.00 -18.61
N GLN A 183 -1.31 -8.10 -17.69
CA GLN A 183 -2.69 -7.96 -17.18
C GLN A 183 -3.62 -7.14 -18.09
N GLY A 184 -3.14 -6.66 -19.25
CA GLY A 184 -3.79 -5.62 -20.06
C GLY A 184 -3.65 -4.22 -19.44
N ARG A 185 -3.89 -4.08 -18.14
CA ARG A 185 -3.42 -2.96 -17.30
C ARG A 185 -3.16 -3.43 -15.87
N PRO A 186 -2.23 -2.81 -15.13
CA PRO A 186 -2.06 -3.07 -13.70
C PRO A 186 -3.37 -2.85 -12.91
N VAL A 187 -3.53 -3.62 -11.83
CA VAL A 187 -4.67 -3.52 -10.91
C VAL A 187 -4.69 -2.13 -10.26
N ILE A 188 -5.85 -1.48 -10.25
CA ILE A 188 -6.02 -0.17 -9.62
C ILE A 188 -6.66 -0.34 -8.24
N ILE A 189 -5.99 0.21 -7.24
CA ILE A 189 -6.42 0.26 -5.85
C ILE A 189 -6.79 1.71 -5.51
N GLN A 190 -7.80 1.89 -4.68
CA GLN A 190 -8.18 3.22 -4.17
C GLN A 190 -8.65 3.14 -2.71
N ALA A 191 -8.39 4.17 -1.92
CA ALA A 191 -8.71 4.21 -0.48
C ALA A 191 -9.50 5.46 -0.01
N GLY A 192 -9.94 6.32 -0.93
CA GLY A 192 -10.65 7.56 -0.65
C GLY A 192 -12.07 7.31 -0.15
N GLN A 193 -12.36 7.80 1.06
CA GLN A 193 -13.67 7.65 1.73
C GLN A 193 -14.59 8.86 1.56
N SER A 194 -14.10 9.97 1.02
CA SER A 194 -14.92 11.16 0.73
C SER A 194 -15.93 10.89 -0.37
N GLY A 195 -17.00 11.68 -0.46
CA GLY A 195 -18.01 11.53 -1.53
C GLY A 195 -17.37 11.52 -2.92
N ARG A 196 -16.51 12.51 -3.21
CA ARG A 196 -15.75 12.58 -4.47
C ARG A 196 -14.80 11.38 -4.65
N GLY A 197 -14.14 10.94 -3.57
CA GLY A 197 -13.24 9.80 -3.58
C GLY A 197 -13.94 8.47 -3.89
N ARG A 198 -15.16 8.28 -3.40
CA ARG A 198 -15.99 7.09 -3.66
C ARG A 198 -16.49 7.03 -5.09
N VAL A 199 -16.90 8.18 -5.65
CA VAL A 199 -17.28 8.30 -7.08
C VAL A 199 -16.06 8.02 -7.97
N PHE A 200 -14.90 8.55 -7.61
CA PHE A 200 -13.65 8.27 -8.32
C PHE A 200 -13.29 6.77 -8.27
N ALA A 201 -13.38 6.15 -7.09
CA ALA A 201 -13.15 4.72 -6.92
C ALA A 201 -14.14 3.87 -7.75
N ALA A 202 -15.40 4.27 -7.81
CA ALA A 202 -16.42 3.59 -8.58
C ALA A 202 -16.07 3.53 -10.08
N ARG A 203 -15.46 4.58 -10.62
CA ARG A 203 -15.01 4.62 -12.02
C ARG A 203 -13.76 3.79 -12.30
N TRP A 204 -12.76 3.86 -11.42
CA TRP A 204 -11.41 3.39 -11.77
C TRP A 204 -10.94 2.16 -11.01
N ALA A 205 -11.40 1.94 -9.77
CA ALA A 205 -10.80 0.96 -8.88
C ALA A 205 -11.25 -0.48 -9.19
N ASP A 206 -10.32 -1.41 -9.10
CA ASP A 206 -10.55 -2.85 -9.04
C ASP A 206 -10.60 -3.33 -7.59
N LEU A 207 -9.80 -2.70 -6.71
CA LEU A 207 -9.81 -2.92 -5.26
C LEU A 207 -10.04 -1.60 -4.51
N ILE A 208 -10.92 -1.64 -3.50
CA ILE A 208 -11.25 -0.47 -2.68
C ILE A 208 -10.95 -0.78 -1.23
N PHE A 209 -9.98 -0.08 -0.63
CA PHE A 209 -9.69 -0.19 0.80
C PHE A 209 -10.69 0.64 1.60
N THR A 210 -11.31 0.01 2.59
CA THR A 210 -12.26 0.67 3.50
C THR A 210 -11.81 0.59 4.94
N SER A 211 -12.19 1.61 5.71
CA SER A 211 -12.04 1.62 7.16
C SER A 211 -13.41 1.89 7.74
N ASP A 212 -14.06 0.82 8.17
CA ASP A 212 -15.44 0.82 8.61
C ASP A 212 -15.47 0.61 10.13
N PRO A 213 -16.15 1.50 10.89
CA PRO A 213 -16.15 1.42 12.36
C PRO A 213 -17.03 0.30 12.92
N SER A 214 -17.92 -0.29 12.11
CA SER A 214 -18.74 -1.43 12.48
C SER A 214 -19.12 -2.28 11.26
N GLN A 215 -19.54 -3.53 11.49
CA GLN A 215 -20.00 -4.42 10.42
C GLN A 215 -21.26 -3.89 9.73
N GLU A 216 -22.15 -3.22 10.46
CA GLU A 216 -23.37 -2.63 9.92
C GLU A 216 -23.04 -1.52 8.91
N ILE A 217 -22.14 -0.61 9.28
CA ILE A 217 -21.67 0.46 8.40
C ILE A 217 -20.92 -0.11 7.19
N ALA A 218 -20.13 -1.17 7.38
CA ALA A 218 -19.46 -1.84 6.26
C ALA A 218 -20.46 -2.41 5.23
N ARG A 219 -21.58 -3.00 5.68
CA ARG A 219 -22.64 -3.54 4.80
C ARG A 219 -23.40 -2.45 4.05
N GLU A 220 -23.63 -1.31 4.69
CA GLU A 220 -24.23 -0.14 4.05
C GLU A 220 -23.30 0.43 2.97
N ARG A 221 -22.05 0.73 3.33
CA ARG A 221 -21.04 1.22 2.39
C ARG A 221 -20.80 0.27 1.21
N TYR A 222 -20.85 -1.04 1.46
CA TYR A 222 -20.76 -2.03 0.38
C TYR A 222 -21.91 -1.89 -0.62
N ARG A 223 -23.15 -1.74 -0.16
CA ARG A 223 -24.31 -1.55 -1.05
C ARG A 223 -24.21 -0.27 -1.86
N GLU A 224 -23.98 0.86 -1.18
CA GLU A 224 -23.85 2.16 -1.83
C GLU A 224 -22.69 2.19 -2.84
N GLN A 225 -21.55 1.58 -2.53
CA GLN A 225 -20.41 1.57 -3.46
C GLN A 225 -20.71 0.76 -4.73
N ARG A 226 -21.49 -0.32 -4.63
CA ARG A 226 -21.93 -1.10 -5.79
C ARG A 226 -22.89 -0.31 -6.69
N GLU A 227 -23.77 0.49 -6.09
CA GLU A 227 -24.65 1.41 -6.81
C GLU A 227 -23.83 2.43 -7.59
N LEU A 228 -22.86 3.09 -6.93
CA LEU A 228 -21.95 4.03 -7.60
C LEU A 228 -21.17 3.39 -8.76
N ILE A 229 -20.72 2.14 -8.62
CA ILE A 229 -20.02 1.40 -9.69
C ILE A 229 -20.95 1.17 -10.88
N ALA A 230 -22.21 0.79 -10.62
CA ALA A 230 -23.22 0.59 -11.66
C ALA A 230 -23.57 1.91 -12.37
N GLU A 231 -23.73 3.00 -11.62
CA GLU A 231 -23.97 4.36 -12.16
C GLU A 231 -22.79 4.85 -13.02
N ALA A 232 -21.56 4.42 -12.70
CA ALA A 232 -20.37 4.67 -13.51
C ALA A 232 -20.29 3.81 -14.79
N GLY A 233 -21.30 2.96 -15.06
CA GLY A 233 -21.37 2.12 -16.27
C GLY A 233 -20.56 0.83 -16.19
N ARG A 234 -20.09 0.43 -14.99
CA ARG A 234 -19.35 -0.81 -14.76
C ARG A 234 -20.26 -1.88 -14.14
N ALA A 235 -19.88 -3.15 -14.24
CA ALA A 235 -20.59 -4.21 -13.53
C ALA A 235 -20.50 -3.97 -12.02
N ALA A 236 -21.61 -4.06 -11.30
CA ALA A 236 -21.69 -3.73 -9.87
C ALA A 236 -20.76 -4.59 -8.98
N ASP A 237 -20.25 -5.70 -9.50
CA ASP A 237 -19.29 -6.60 -8.86
C ASP A 237 -17.90 -6.56 -9.53
N SER A 238 -17.58 -5.54 -10.33
CA SER A 238 -16.26 -5.41 -10.96
C SER A 238 -15.15 -4.95 -10.01
N ALA A 239 -15.50 -4.47 -8.81
CA ALA A 239 -14.53 -4.08 -7.79
C ALA A 239 -14.73 -4.89 -6.50
N ARG A 240 -13.64 -5.14 -5.76
CA ARG A 240 -13.66 -5.80 -4.45
C ARG A 240 -13.41 -4.77 -3.35
N LEU A 241 -14.26 -4.74 -2.34
CA LEU A 241 -14.06 -3.94 -1.14
C LEU A 241 -13.28 -4.76 -0.12
N LEU A 242 -12.24 -4.17 0.44
CA LEU A 242 -11.32 -4.80 1.38
C LEU A 242 -11.31 -3.98 2.68
N PRO A 243 -12.13 -4.37 3.67
CA PRO A 243 -12.15 -3.69 4.97
C PRO A 243 -10.86 -3.95 5.74
N MET A 244 -10.36 -2.91 6.39
CA MET A 244 -9.17 -2.99 7.24
C MET A 244 -9.45 -3.84 8.49
N VAL A 245 -8.62 -4.85 8.72
CA VAL A 245 -8.67 -5.71 9.91
C VAL A 245 -7.29 -5.76 10.57
N TYR A 246 -7.26 -5.60 11.89
CA TYR A 246 -6.08 -5.87 12.71
C TYR A 246 -6.27 -7.16 13.48
N THR A 247 -5.36 -8.11 13.30
CA THR A 247 -5.46 -9.43 13.93
C THR A 247 -4.31 -9.65 14.91
N ILE A 248 -4.64 -9.96 16.16
CA ILE A 248 -3.70 -10.45 17.16
C ILE A 248 -4.05 -11.91 17.45
N ALA A 249 -3.29 -12.83 16.87
CA ALA A 249 -3.54 -14.25 17.02
C ALA A 249 -2.74 -14.86 18.19
N GLY A 250 -3.36 -15.80 18.88
CA GLY A 250 -2.76 -16.62 19.92
C GLY A 250 -3.37 -18.01 19.92
N GLU A 251 -2.61 -18.99 20.39
CA GLU A 251 -3.03 -20.39 20.51
C GLU A 251 -4.22 -20.54 21.46
N THR A 252 -4.38 -19.56 22.37
CA THR A 252 -5.56 -19.39 23.22
C THR A 252 -5.92 -17.91 23.30
N GLU A 253 -7.15 -17.60 23.70
CA GLU A 253 -7.62 -16.22 23.92
C GLU A 253 -6.76 -15.48 24.97
N ALA A 254 -6.36 -16.18 26.04
CA ALA A 254 -5.50 -15.60 27.07
C ALA A 254 -4.17 -15.11 26.51
N ILE A 255 -3.54 -15.91 25.63
CA ILE A 255 -2.30 -15.55 24.94
C ILE A 255 -2.52 -14.37 23.98
N ALA A 256 -3.63 -14.35 23.23
CA ALA A 256 -3.95 -13.24 22.34
C ALA A 256 -4.11 -11.91 23.11
N ARG A 257 -4.86 -11.92 24.22
CA ARG A 257 -5.04 -10.76 25.10
C ARG A 257 -3.74 -10.30 25.77
N GLU A 258 -2.85 -11.23 26.08
CA GLU A 258 -1.51 -10.89 26.58
C GLU A 258 -0.66 -10.19 25.52
N LYS A 259 -0.65 -10.71 24.29
CA LYS A 259 0.02 -10.05 23.15
C LYS A 259 -0.55 -8.66 22.89
N GLU A 260 -1.87 -8.50 22.94
CA GLU A 260 -2.55 -7.21 22.80
C GLU A 260 -2.10 -6.21 23.86
N ARG A 261 -2.10 -6.59 25.14
CA ARG A 261 -1.61 -5.74 26.24
C ARG A 261 -0.14 -5.37 26.07
N SER A 262 0.69 -6.30 25.60
CA SER A 262 2.10 -6.03 25.32
C SER A 262 2.24 -4.99 24.21
N CYS A 263 1.53 -5.13 23.09
CA CYS A 263 1.54 -4.18 21.99
C CYS A 263 1.06 -2.79 22.39
N SER A 264 0.02 -2.69 23.23
CA SER A 264 -0.49 -1.40 23.70
C SER A 264 0.45 -0.71 24.70
N THR A 265 1.27 -1.48 25.43
CA THR A 265 2.23 -0.97 26.43
C THR A 265 3.60 -0.65 25.81
N ASN A 266 4.00 -1.35 24.75
CA ASN A 266 5.35 -1.27 24.14
C ASN A 266 5.39 -0.54 22.78
N SER A 267 4.55 0.47 22.55
CA SER A 267 4.57 1.27 21.31
C SER A 267 5.92 1.97 21.01
N CYS A 268 6.90 1.89 21.92
CA CYS A 268 8.28 2.33 21.75
C CYS A 268 9.27 1.16 21.92
N ILE A 269 9.33 0.18 21.01
CA ILE A 269 10.46 -0.78 20.96
C ILE A 269 11.49 -0.32 19.91
N PRO A 270 12.77 -0.10 20.28
CA PRO A 270 13.84 0.17 19.34
C PRO A 270 14.06 -1.01 18.37
N TRP A 271 14.27 -0.70 17.09
CA TRP A 271 14.57 -1.61 15.97
C TRP A 271 15.62 -2.72 16.22
N ARG A 272 16.33 -2.72 17.35
CA ARG A 272 17.44 -3.65 17.65
C ARG A 272 17.06 -4.91 18.44
N ARG A 273 15.83 -5.07 18.93
CA ARG A 273 15.46 -6.25 19.74
C ARG A 273 14.30 -7.04 19.14
N TRP A 274 14.58 -7.74 18.06
CA TRP A 274 13.97 -9.04 17.80
C TRP A 274 15.06 -10.09 17.98
N PRO A 275 15.08 -10.87 19.07
CA PRO A 275 15.93 -12.05 19.11
C PRO A 275 15.32 -13.08 18.16
N CYS A 276 15.96 -13.25 17.00
CA CYS A 276 15.94 -14.53 16.31
C CYS A 276 16.49 -15.57 17.30
N SER A 277 15.62 -16.39 17.87
CA SER A 277 16.05 -17.60 18.57
C SER A 277 16.31 -18.68 17.50
N PRO A 278 17.55 -19.18 17.33
CA PRO A 278 17.75 -20.47 16.74
C PRO A 278 17.42 -21.52 17.81
N ARG A 279 16.42 -22.37 17.55
CA ARG A 279 16.35 -23.65 18.25
C ARG A 279 17.60 -24.45 17.87
N SER A 280 18.39 -24.84 18.86
CA SER A 280 19.37 -25.93 18.73
C SER A 280 19.10 -26.99 19.81
N PRO A 281 19.44 -28.25 19.49
CA PRO A 281 18.78 -29.42 20.05
C PRO A 281 19.30 -29.80 21.44
N THR A 282 18.42 -30.44 22.19
CA THR A 282 18.66 -31.16 23.44
C THR A 282 19.92 -32.02 23.41
N THR A 283 20.80 -31.82 24.40
CA THR A 283 21.63 -32.89 24.95
C THR A 283 21.99 -32.57 26.40
N THR A 284 22.20 -33.64 27.16
CA THR A 284 21.94 -33.83 28.58
C THR A 284 23.13 -33.53 29.51
N SER A 285 22.77 -33.20 30.76
CA SER A 285 23.44 -33.47 32.05
C SER A 285 24.33 -32.40 32.73
N PRO A 286 24.38 -32.43 34.09
CA PRO A 286 24.44 -31.23 34.94
C PRO A 286 25.80 -31.00 35.61
N ALA A 287 26.07 -29.75 35.98
CA ALA A 287 27.02 -29.45 37.05
C ALA A 287 26.63 -28.14 37.77
N THR A 288 26.60 -28.27 39.09
CA THR A 288 26.38 -27.27 40.13
C THR A 288 27.45 -26.17 40.14
N ARG A 289 27.04 -24.91 40.37
CA ARG A 289 27.55 -24.07 41.47
C ARG A 289 26.78 -22.74 41.59
N SER A 290 26.48 -22.44 42.83
CA SER A 290 25.95 -21.21 43.39
C SER A 290 26.91 -20.02 43.19
N THR A 291 26.36 -18.83 42.99
CA THR A 291 26.70 -17.64 43.79
C THR A 291 25.73 -16.50 43.49
N THR A 292 25.23 -15.95 44.60
CA THR A 292 24.41 -14.77 44.81
C THR A 292 24.94 -13.51 44.12
N SER A 293 24.06 -12.79 43.41
CA SER A 293 23.99 -11.33 43.48
C SER A 293 22.62 -10.82 43.01
N SER A 294 21.96 -10.10 43.90
CA SER A 294 20.69 -9.41 43.68
C SER A 294 20.88 -8.20 42.77
N PRO A 295 20.01 -7.93 41.78
CA PRO A 295 19.94 -6.62 41.16
C PRO A 295 18.88 -5.76 41.85
N THR A 296 19.38 -4.68 42.43
CA THR A 296 18.64 -3.54 42.97
C THR A 296 17.58 -3.05 41.99
N SER A 297 16.34 -2.95 42.47
CA SER A 297 15.21 -2.37 41.73
C SER A 297 15.44 -0.88 41.46
N CYS A 298 15.63 -0.51 40.20
CA CYS A 298 15.58 0.88 39.77
C CYS A 298 14.17 1.17 39.23
N SER A 299 13.25 1.49 40.14
CA SER A 299 11.91 1.97 39.82
C SER A 299 11.99 3.44 39.42
N THR A 300 12.07 3.74 38.13
CA THR A 300 11.80 5.09 37.63
C THR A 300 10.41 5.07 37.01
N ARG A 301 9.40 5.53 37.78
CA ARG A 301 8.05 5.81 37.28
C ARG A 301 8.13 6.89 36.22
N CYS A 302 7.65 6.60 35.00
CA CYS A 302 7.25 7.67 34.08
C CYS A 302 5.99 8.36 34.64
N PRO A 303 5.89 9.70 34.62
CA PRO A 303 4.68 10.42 34.98
C PRO A 303 3.53 10.07 34.03
N GLY A 304 2.32 9.98 34.59
CA GLY A 304 1.15 9.41 33.93
C GLY A 304 0.77 10.06 32.61
N SER A 305 0.51 9.22 31.61
CA SER A 305 -0.33 9.54 30.46
C SER A 305 -1.79 9.54 30.91
N ALA A 306 -2.25 10.69 31.41
CA ALA A 306 -3.66 10.95 31.55
C ALA A 306 -4.28 11.10 30.15
N GLY A 307 -5.19 10.19 29.81
CA GLY A 307 -6.34 10.52 28.95
C GLY A 307 -6.21 10.28 27.45
N TRP A 308 -5.99 9.03 27.01
CA TRP A 308 -6.45 8.57 25.68
C TRP A 308 -6.82 7.09 25.75
N SER A 309 -8.02 6.77 26.27
CA SER A 309 -8.68 5.47 26.06
C SER A 309 -10.05 5.41 26.76
N ARG A 310 -11.09 5.97 26.14
CA ARG A 310 -12.46 5.47 26.27
C ARG A 310 -13.16 5.70 24.94
N GLY A 311 -13.54 4.63 24.27
CA GLY A 311 -14.26 4.76 23.01
C GLY A 311 -14.48 3.49 22.21
N TYR A 312 -14.02 2.30 22.61
CA TYR A 312 -14.46 1.05 22.00
C TYR A 312 -14.46 -0.05 23.05
N GLY A 313 -15.62 -0.24 23.65
CA GLY A 313 -15.92 -1.34 24.57
C GLY A 313 -17.41 -1.62 24.47
N ASP A 314 -17.72 -2.90 24.27
CA ASP A 314 -19.01 -3.54 24.47
C ASP A 314 -20.03 -3.49 23.32
N THR A 315 -19.88 -4.43 22.37
CA THR A 315 -21.00 -5.27 21.89
C THR A 315 -20.44 -6.59 21.32
N TRP A 316 -20.43 -7.65 22.13
CA TRP A 316 -20.28 -9.03 21.66
C TRP A 316 -21.65 -9.68 21.65
N ALA A 317 -22.18 -9.98 20.47
CA ALA A 317 -23.27 -10.94 20.30
C ALA A 317 -22.65 -12.24 19.76
N THR A 318 -22.59 -13.25 20.64
CA THR A 318 -22.41 -14.64 20.26
C THR A 318 -23.61 -15.11 19.45
N ALA A 319 -23.37 -15.69 18.28
CA ALA A 319 -24.36 -16.54 17.61
C ALA A 319 -23.65 -17.78 17.06
N ASN A 320 -24.19 -18.94 17.46
CA ASN A 320 -23.87 -20.28 16.96
C ASN A 320 -24.03 -20.40 15.45
#